data_AF-A0A8J5ME03-F1
#
_entry.id   AF-A0A8J5ME03-F1
#
_cell.length_a   1.000
_cell.length_b   1.000
_cell.length_c   1.000
_cell.angle_alpha   90.00
_cell.angle_beta   90.00
_cell.angle_gamma   90.00
#
_symmetry.space_group_name_H-M   'P 1'
#
loop_
_entity.id
_entity.type
_entity.pdbx_description
1 polymer ?
#
loop_
_entity_poly.entity_id
_entity_poly.type
_entity_poly.pdbx_seq_one_letter_code
_entity_poly.pdbx_strand_id
1 'polypeptide(L)'
;MAKVCCGVYGKGTVFSVDLERNADVEALQKVIVNEKKNVNDRFNVDPSSLTLYLARKEGEETKCLSGGQNVEDLLGGDVDATYQKMFSWWKLNKKELF
;
A
#
# COMPACT_ATOMS: atom_id res chain seq x y z
N MET A 1 -15.84 -4.75 5.40
CA MET A 1 -14.61 -3.93 5.26
C MET A 1 -13.43 -4.68 5.84
N ALA A 2 -12.24 -4.43 5.32
CA ALA A 2 -10.98 -4.96 5.79
C ALA A 2 -9.93 -3.84 5.74
N LYS A 3 -8.97 -3.88 6.67
CA LYS A 3 -7.99 -2.83 6.85
C LYS A 3 -6.74 -3.18 6.04
N VAL A 4 -6.35 -2.31 5.12
CA VAL A 4 -5.15 -2.49 4.29
C VAL A 4 -4.07 -1.54 4.79
N CYS A 5 -2.86 -2.04 4.96
CA CYS A 5 -1.70 -1.22 5.32
C CYS A 5 -0.93 -0.77 4.08
N CYS A 6 -0.60 0.52 4.02
CA CYS A 6 0.10 1.15 2.92
C CYS A 6 1.40 1.80 3.43
N GLY A 7 2.53 1.40 2.84
CA GLY A 7 3.82 2.08 3.03
C GLY A 7 4.11 3.04 1.88
N VAL A 8 4.72 4.19 2.20
CA VAL A 8 5.10 5.22 1.21
C VAL A 8 6.61 5.23 1.02
N TYR A 9 7.06 4.83 -0.17
CA TYR A 9 8.46 4.92 -0.58
C TYR A 9 8.99 6.37 -0.59
N GLY A 10 10.28 6.52 -0.33
CA GLY A 10 11.02 7.75 -0.13
C GLY A 10 10.70 8.52 1.16
N LYS A 11 9.69 8.12 1.94
CA LYS A 11 9.28 8.83 3.17
C LYS A 11 9.37 7.97 4.43
N GLY A 12 9.36 6.64 4.30
CA GLY A 12 9.35 5.75 5.46
C GLY A 12 8.01 5.67 6.20
N THR A 13 6.96 6.35 5.73
CA THR A 13 5.69 6.41 6.47
C THR A 13 4.77 5.25 6.13
N VAL A 14 4.10 4.70 7.14
CA VAL A 14 3.05 3.68 6.99
C VAL A 14 1.72 4.25 7.52
N PHE A 15 0.62 3.92 6.84
CA PHE A 15 -0.73 4.21 7.31
C PHE A 15 -1.68 3.08 6.90
N SER A 16 -2.89 3.10 7.43
CA SER A 16 -3.92 2.13 7.04
C SER A 16 -5.10 2.82 6.41
N VAL A 17 -5.79 2.09 5.54
CA VAL A 17 -7.06 2.49 4.93
C VAL A 17 -8.08 1.37 5.06
N ASP A 18 -9.34 1.73 5.21
CA ASP A 18 -10.44 0.77 5.16
C ASP A 18 -10.88 0.56 3.72
N LEU A 19 -10.96 -0.71 3.31
CA LEU A 19 -11.36 -1.10 1.97
C LEU A 19 -12.43 -2.19 2.01
N GLU A 20 -13.30 -2.22 1.01
CA GLU A 20 -14.23 -3.34 0.86
C GLU A 20 -13.47 -4.64 0.55
N ARG A 21 -13.94 -5.76 1.12
CA ARG A 21 -13.37 -7.07 0.78
C ARG A 21 -13.64 -7.35 -0.70
N ASN A 22 -12.67 -7.86 -1.44
CA ASN A 22 -12.75 -8.08 -2.89
C ASN A 22 -12.83 -6.81 -3.74
N ALA A 23 -12.52 -5.64 -3.17
CA ALA A 23 -12.26 -4.45 -3.98
C ALA A 23 -11.07 -4.70 -4.91
N ASP A 24 -10.99 -3.97 -6.01
CA ASP A 24 -9.81 -4.01 -6.88
C ASP A 24 -8.75 -2.98 -6.43
N VAL A 25 -7.58 -3.09 -7.06
CA VAL A 25 -6.46 -2.17 -6.85
C VAL A 25 -6.85 -0.74 -7.23
N GLU A 26 -7.72 -0.54 -8.22
CA GLU A 26 -8.24 0.79 -8.58
C GLU A 26 -9.02 1.42 -7.42
N ALA A 27 -9.90 0.65 -6.76
CA ALA A 27 -10.58 1.12 -5.56
C ALA A 27 -9.59 1.46 -4.43
N LEU A 28 -8.54 0.66 -4.23
CA LEU A 28 -7.49 0.97 -3.26
C LEU A 28 -6.74 2.27 -3.60
N GLN A 29 -6.38 2.48 -4.87
CA GLN A 29 -5.74 3.72 -5.34
C GLN A 29 -6.62 4.94 -5.02
N LYS A 30 -7.94 4.85 -5.30
CA LYS A 30 -8.91 5.92 -5.02
C LYS A 30 -9.02 6.24 -3.54
N VAL A 31 -9.08 5.22 -2.69
CA VAL A 31 -9.15 5.39 -1.23
C VAL A 31 -7.87 6.05 -0.71
N ILE A 32 -6.69 5.59 -1.14
CA ILE A 32 -5.40 6.18 -0.73
C ILE A 32 -5.32 7.68 -1.07
N VAL A 33 -5.64 8.04 -2.32
CA VAL A 33 -5.63 9.46 -2.75
C VAL A 33 -6.62 10.28 -1.93
N ASN A 34 -7.85 9.80 -1.77
CA ASN A 34 -8.87 10.56 -1.04
C ASN A 34 -8.52 10.78 0.44
N GLU A 35 -7.92 9.78 1.09
CA GLU A 35 -7.48 9.87 2.49
C GLU A 35 -6.29 10.82 2.68
N LYS A 36 -5.42 10.97 1.67
CA LYS A 36 -4.14 11.69 1.82
C LYS A 36 -4.02 12.99 1.05
N LYS A 37 -4.89 13.27 0.07
CA LYS A 37 -4.79 14.48 -0.78
C LYS A 37 -4.78 15.80 -0.01
N ASN A 38 -5.45 15.86 1.14
CA ASN A 38 -5.51 17.07 1.98
C ASN A 38 -4.38 17.15 3.03
N VAL A 39 -3.58 16.09 3.15
CA VAL A 39 -2.51 15.97 4.15
C VAL A 39 -1.13 16.11 3.50
N ASN A 40 -1.01 15.71 2.23
CA ASN A 40 0.25 15.69 1.53
C ASN A 40 0.03 15.86 0.02
N ASP A 41 0.61 16.91 -0.56
CA ASP A 41 0.47 17.28 -1.97
C ASP A 41 0.92 16.19 -2.94
N ARG A 42 1.79 15.24 -2.51
CA ARG A 42 2.16 14.06 -3.33
C ARG A 42 0.97 13.16 -3.68
N PHE A 43 -0.09 13.21 -2.88
CA PHE A 43 -1.33 12.48 -3.14
C PHE A 43 -2.37 13.34 -3.87
N ASN A 44 -2.08 14.61 -4.18
CA ASN A 44 -2.91 15.43 -5.05
C ASN A 44 -2.65 15.10 -6.52
N VAL A 45 -2.89 13.83 -6.86
CA VAL A 45 -2.66 13.25 -8.18
C VAL A 45 -3.88 12.41 -8.58
N ASP A 46 -3.99 12.09 -9.87
CA ASP A 46 -5.01 11.14 -10.31
C ASP A 46 -4.75 9.76 -9.66
N PRO A 47 -5.77 9.08 -9.08
CA PRO A 47 -5.59 7.79 -8.45
C PRO A 47 -4.89 6.74 -9.33
N SER A 48 -5.15 6.73 -10.63
CA SER A 48 -4.54 5.75 -11.55
C SER A 48 -3.03 5.97 -11.73
N SER A 49 -2.50 7.15 -11.37
CA SER A 49 -1.07 7.44 -11.42
C SER A 49 -0.28 6.79 -10.28
N LEU A 50 -0.94 6.37 -9.20
CA LEU A 50 -0.28 5.67 -8.10
C LEU A 50 0.20 4.29 -8.57
N THR A 51 1.50 4.04 -8.48
CA THR A 51 2.03 2.69 -8.69
C THR A 51 2.07 1.95 -7.36
N LEU A 52 1.31 0.86 -7.24
CA LEU A 52 1.25 0.04 -6.05
C LEU A 52 2.07 -1.24 -6.23
N TYR A 53 2.77 -1.61 -5.16
CA TYR A 53 3.60 -2.81 -5.10
C TYR A 53 3.15 -3.67 -3.92
N LEU A 54 3.05 -4.97 -4.15
CA LEU A 54 2.70 -5.92 -3.11
C LEU A 54 3.93 -6.22 -2.26
N ALA A 55 3.91 -5.76 -1.01
CA ALA A 55 4.89 -6.14 -0.01
C ALA A 55 4.42 -7.38 0.75
N ARG A 56 5.18 -8.48 0.66
CA ARG A 56 4.94 -9.70 1.44
C ARG A 56 5.94 -9.76 2.60
N LYS A 57 5.45 -10.15 3.79
CA LYS A 57 6.29 -10.70 4.85
C LYS A 57 5.95 -12.19 4.97
N GLU A 58 6.94 -13.05 4.80
CA GLU A 58 6.78 -14.48 5.10
C GLU A 58 6.60 -14.64 6.63
N GLY A 59 5.58 -15.36 7.07
CA GLY A 59 5.47 -15.87 8.44
C GLY A 59 4.56 -15.14 9.44
N GLU A 60 3.97 -13.98 9.13
CA GLU A 60 2.96 -13.34 10.00
C GLU A 60 1.86 -12.67 9.17
N GLU A 61 0.76 -13.40 8.95
CA GLU A 61 -0.38 -12.99 8.09
C GLU A 61 -1.12 -11.72 8.57
N THR A 62 -0.90 -11.25 9.79
CA THR A 62 -1.72 -10.19 10.42
C THR A 62 -0.94 -8.96 10.87
N LYS A 63 0.37 -8.92 10.65
CA LYS A 63 1.18 -7.74 10.96
C LYS A 63 1.53 -7.04 9.65
N CYS A 64 1.02 -5.82 9.50
CA CYS A 64 1.66 -4.83 8.62
C CYS A 64 3.16 -4.89 8.87
N LEU A 65 4.00 -4.68 7.85
CA LEU A 65 5.45 -4.58 8.01
C LEU A 65 5.73 -3.72 9.24
N SER A 66 5.99 -4.37 10.38
CA SER A 66 6.01 -3.69 11.67
C SER A 66 7.38 -3.07 11.73
N GLY A 67 7.42 -1.75 11.85
CA GLY A 67 8.61 -0.92 11.91
C GLY A 67 9.56 -1.31 13.03
N GLY A 68 10.26 -2.44 12.87
CA GLY A 68 11.67 -2.47 13.23
C GLY A 68 12.43 -1.64 12.21
N GLN A 69 13.67 -1.27 12.56
CA GLN A 69 14.64 -0.49 11.79
C GLN A 69 14.52 -0.63 10.25
N ASN A 70 14.13 -1.80 9.74
CA ASN A 70 14.06 -2.14 8.33
C ASN A 70 12.91 -1.55 7.50
N VAL A 71 11.76 -1.12 8.05
CA VAL A 71 10.62 -0.69 7.19
C VAL A 71 10.79 0.74 6.68
N GLU A 72 11.26 1.63 7.54
CA GLU A 72 11.56 3.01 7.14
C GLU A 72 12.80 3.05 6.24
N ASP A 73 13.80 2.21 6.50
CA ASP A 73 14.98 2.03 5.64
C ASP A 73 14.63 1.39 4.29
N LEU A 74 13.78 0.35 4.28
CA LEU A 74 13.27 -0.28 3.05
C LEU A 74 12.50 0.73 2.19
N LEU A 75 11.59 1.46 2.83
CA LEU A 75 10.82 2.49 2.16
C LEU A 75 11.69 3.70 1.82
N GLY A 76 12.79 3.97 2.52
CA GLY A 76 13.73 5.05 2.24
C GLY A 76 14.74 4.73 1.13
N GLY A 77 14.89 3.44 0.79
CA GLY A 77 15.74 2.97 -0.31
C GLY A 77 15.13 3.13 -1.70
N ASP A 78 15.87 2.65 -2.70
CA ASP A 78 15.39 2.59 -4.09
C ASP A 78 14.32 1.49 -4.26
N VAL A 79 13.51 1.57 -5.31
CA VAL A 79 12.44 0.58 -5.54
C VAL A 79 13.09 -0.75 -5.92
N ASP A 80 13.19 -1.66 -4.95
CA ASP A 80 13.73 -3.00 -5.18
C ASP A 80 12.78 -3.80 -6.10
N ALA A 81 13.34 -4.45 -7.12
CA ALA A 81 12.61 -5.23 -8.12
C ALA A 81 11.92 -6.48 -7.55
N THR A 82 12.16 -6.81 -6.29
CA THR A 82 11.57 -7.97 -5.59
C THR A 82 10.07 -7.82 -5.30
N TYR A 83 9.51 -6.60 -5.34
CA TYR A 83 8.08 -6.41 -5.09
C TYR A 83 7.24 -6.55 -6.37
N GLN A 84 6.18 -7.35 -6.27
CA GLN A 84 5.27 -7.55 -7.39
C GLN A 84 4.41 -6.30 -7.60
N LYS A 85 4.57 -5.65 -8.76
CA LYS A 85 3.69 -4.55 -9.18
C LYS A 85 2.24 -5.04 -9.28
N MET A 86 1.34 -4.25 -8.72
CA MET A 86 -0.11 -4.53 -8.73
C MET A 86 -0.76 -3.82 -9.92
N PHE A 87 -1.64 -4.52 -10.62
CA PHE A 87 -2.43 -3.96 -11.71
C PHE A 87 -3.79 -3.48 -11.22
N SER A 88 -4.28 -2.35 -11.73
CA SER A 88 -5.53 -1.73 -11.27
C SER A 88 -6.76 -2.65 -11.30
N TRP A 89 -6.82 -3.60 -12.24
CA TRP A 89 -7.92 -4.57 -12.35
C TRP A 89 -7.79 -5.78 -11.41
N TRP A 90 -6.68 -5.94 -10.68
CA TRP A 90 -6.52 -7.06 -9.76
C TRP A 90 -7.46 -6.95 -8.57
N LYS A 91 -8.14 -8.04 -8.25
CA LYS A 91 -8.98 -8.13 -7.06
C LYS A 91 -8.14 -8.41 -5.83
N LEU A 92 -8.32 -7.59 -4.80
CA LEU A 92 -7.78 -7.75 -3.46
C LEU A 92 -8.71 -8.69 -2.69
N ASN A 93 -8.65 -9.98 -3.05
CA ASN A 93 -9.47 -11.04 -2.46
C ASN A 93 -8.63 -12.14 -1.81
N LYS A 94 -7.30 -12.09 -1.97
CA LYS A 94 -6.39 -13.02 -1.31
C LYS A 94 -6.38 -12.69 0.19
N LYS A 95 -6.58 -13.71 1.02
CA LYS A 95 -6.53 -13.58 2.48
C LYS A 95 -5.20 -13.00 2.96
N GLU A 96 -4.11 -13.32 2.26
CA GLU A 96 -2.75 -12.80 2.53
C GLU A 96 -2.60 -11.27 2.40
N LEU A 97 -3.62 -10.55 1.92
CA LEU A 97 -3.59 -9.10 1.72
C LEU A 97 -4.25 -8.31 2.86
N PHE A 98 -4.89 -8.99 3.82
CA PHE A 98 -5.69 -8.40 4.88
C PHE A 98 -5.35 -8.93 6.27
#